data_AF-A0AA38LLS9-F1
#
_entry.id   AF-A0AA38LLS9-F1
#
_cell.length_a   1.000
_cell.length_b   1.000
_cell.length_c   1.000
_cell.angle_alpha   90.00
_cell.angle_beta   90.00
_cell.angle_gamma   90.00
#
_symmetry.space_group_name_H-M   'P 1'
#
loop_
_entity.id
_entity.type
_entity.pdbx_description
1 polymer ?
#
loop_
_entity_poly.entity_id
_entity_poly.type
_entity_poly.pdbx_seq_one_letter_code
_entity_poly.pdbx_strand_id
1 'polypeptide(L)'
;ESFKSHVVVKEEGKIADIASFPPHRRAESVFVKPSGSNLERLRPFIESGKLKAVIDPKSPYPFSAVKEAFKHLETERAKGK
;
A
#
# COMPACT_ATOMS: atom_id res chain seq x y z
N GLU A 1 -9.27 -10.33 9.08
CA GLU A 1 -8.05 -11.14 9.34
C GLU A 1 -7.30 -11.38 8.04
N SER A 2 -6.05 -10.91 7.93
CA SER A 2 -5.21 -10.96 6.72
C SER A 2 -4.38 -12.26 6.58
N PHE A 3 -4.65 -13.28 7.40
CA PHE A 3 -3.73 -14.41 7.60
C PHE A 3 -4.04 -15.65 6.74
N LYS A 4 -5.12 -15.62 5.93
CA LYS A 4 -5.60 -16.80 5.18
C LYS A 4 -5.18 -16.83 3.71
N SER A 5 -4.33 -15.91 3.26
CA SER A 5 -3.85 -15.87 1.87
C SER A 5 -3.19 -17.18 1.40
N HIS A 6 -2.56 -17.91 2.32
CA HIS A 6 -1.94 -19.22 2.04
C HIS A 6 -2.93 -20.36 1.77
N VAL A 7 -4.21 -20.18 2.12
CA VAL A 7 -5.27 -21.19 1.90
C VAL A 7 -5.88 -21.06 0.50
N VAL A 8 -5.84 -19.86 -0.08
CA VAL A 8 -6.46 -19.55 -1.38
C VAL A 8 -5.46 -19.54 -2.54
N VAL A 9 -4.17 -19.40 -2.24
CA VAL A 9 -3.13 -19.40 -3.26
C VAL A 9 -3.03 -20.79 -3.90
N LYS A 10 -2.81 -20.83 -5.23
CA LYS A 10 -2.47 -22.08 -5.94
C LYS A 10 -1.21 -22.69 -5.33
N GLU A 11 -1.03 -24.00 -5.51
CA GLU A 11 0.09 -24.76 -4.96
C GLU A 11 1.45 -24.06 -5.20
N GLU A 12 1.74 -23.70 -6.46
CA GLU A 12 2.97 -23.00 -6.88
C GLU A 12 2.88 -21.47 -6.84
N GLY A 13 1.80 -20.91 -6.29
CA GLY A 13 1.64 -19.46 -6.22
C GLY A 13 2.52 -18.80 -5.16
N LYS A 14 3.03 -17.61 -5.49
CA LYS A 14 3.82 -16.78 -4.58
C LYS A 14 2.92 -16.01 -3.62
N ILE A 15 3.36 -15.90 -2.37
CA ILE A 15 2.73 -15.06 -1.34
C ILE A 15 3.76 -13.99 -0.97
N ALA A 16 3.41 -12.72 -1.16
CA ALA A 16 4.24 -11.58 -0.77
C ALA A 16 3.58 -10.86 0.41
N ASP A 17 4.38 -10.46 1.39
CA ASP A 17 3.95 -9.64 2.52
C ASP A 17 4.79 -8.35 2.60
N ILE A 18 4.17 -7.25 2.99
CA ILE A 18 4.82 -5.93 3.12
C ILE A 18 4.85 -5.43 4.57
N ALA A 19 4.19 -6.13 5.49
CA ALA A 19 4.26 -5.87 6.92
C ALA A 19 5.48 -6.58 7.52
N SER A 20 6.10 -5.95 8.52
CA SER A 20 7.14 -6.59 9.31
C SER A 20 6.53 -7.80 10.03
N PHE A 21 7.11 -8.99 9.82
CA PHE A 21 6.68 -10.31 10.32
C PHE A 21 5.58 -10.99 9.49
N PRO A 22 5.95 -11.76 8.45
CA PRO A 22 4.98 -12.49 7.65
C PRO A 22 4.24 -13.51 8.52
N PRO A 23 2.91 -13.62 8.39
CA PRO A 23 2.09 -14.47 9.24
C PRO A 23 2.21 -15.96 8.93
N HIS A 24 2.93 -16.33 7.86
CA HIS A 24 3.02 -17.69 7.38
C HIS A 24 4.36 -17.97 6.68
N ARG A 25 4.92 -19.17 6.86
CA ARG A 25 6.24 -19.57 6.34
C ARG A 25 6.41 -19.49 4.82
N ARG A 26 5.31 -19.55 4.07
CA ARG A 26 5.32 -19.44 2.60
C ARG A 26 5.33 -17.99 2.09
N ALA A 27 5.13 -17.02 2.98
CA ALA A 27 5.13 -15.61 2.59
C ALA A 27 6.56 -15.06 2.60
N GLU A 28 6.92 -14.38 1.52
CA GLU A 28 8.18 -13.66 1.39
C GLU A 28 7.98 -12.20 1.77
N SER A 29 8.81 -11.69 2.68
CA SER A 29 8.81 -10.27 3.05
C SER A 29 9.39 -9.42 1.92
N VAL A 30 8.61 -8.48 1.41
CA VAL A 30 8.99 -7.58 0.33
C VAL A 30 9.15 -6.16 0.88
N PHE A 31 10.36 -5.61 0.72
CA PHE A 31 10.66 -4.22 1.01
C PHE A 31 10.86 -3.45 -0.28
N VAL A 32 10.00 -2.46 -0.53
CA VAL A 32 10.06 -1.67 -1.75
C VAL A 32 11.20 -0.66 -1.65
N LYS A 33 12.11 -0.67 -2.64
CA LYS A 33 13.07 0.41 -2.86
C LYS A 33 12.42 1.51 -3.73
N PRO A 34 12.34 2.77 -3.28
CA PRO A 34 11.89 3.87 -4.12
C PRO A 34 12.71 3.97 -5.40
N SER A 35 12.06 4.16 -6.54
CA SER A 35 12.72 4.21 -7.85
C SER A 35 12.02 5.18 -8.80
N GLY A 36 12.74 6.21 -9.25
CA GLY A 36 12.25 7.14 -10.28
C GLY A 36 11.96 6.43 -11.61
N SER A 37 12.74 5.40 -11.98
CA SER A 37 12.50 4.65 -13.21
C SER A 37 11.19 3.85 -13.18
N ASN A 38 10.72 3.45 -12.00
CA ASN A 38 9.40 2.84 -11.85
C ASN A 38 8.29 3.88 -12.08
N LEU A 39 8.47 5.12 -11.63
CA LEU A 39 7.51 6.21 -11.89
C LEU A 39 7.43 6.55 -13.38
N GLU A 40 8.57 6.60 -14.07
CA GLU A 40 8.60 6.81 -15.54
C GLU A 40 7.83 5.72 -16.30
N ARG A 41 7.97 4.45 -15.87
CA ARG A 41 7.20 3.33 -16.43
C ARG A 41 5.70 3.46 -16.18
N LEU A 42 5.30 4.05 -15.06
CA LEU A 42 3.89 4.24 -14.69
C LEU A 42 3.26 5.51 -15.31
N ARG A 43 4.07 6.50 -15.71
CA ARG A 43 3.63 7.78 -16.28
C ARG A 43 2.49 7.66 -17.31
N PRO A 44 2.58 6.85 -18.38
CA PRO A 44 1.51 6.79 -19.39
C PRO A 44 0.17 6.30 -18.82
N PHE A 45 0.18 5.48 -17.78
CA PHE A 45 -1.05 5.02 -17.12
C PHE A 45 -1.66 6.10 -16.22
N ILE A 46 -0.81 6.91 -15.60
CA ILE A 46 -1.23 8.06 -14.77
C ILE A 46 -1.85 9.13 -15.68
N GLU A 47 -1.14 9.52 -16.74
CA GLU A 47 -1.57 10.55 -17.69
C GLU A 47 -2.85 10.16 -18.45
N SER A 48 -2.99 8.88 -18.82
CA SER A 48 -4.23 8.37 -19.43
C SER A 48 -5.38 8.16 -18.44
N GLY A 49 -5.14 8.35 -17.14
CA GLY A 49 -6.14 8.14 -16.09
C GLY A 49 -6.52 6.67 -15.84
N LYS A 50 -5.78 5.71 -16.43
CA LYS A 50 -5.93 4.27 -16.13
C LYS A 50 -5.43 3.93 -14.72
N LEU A 51 -4.46 4.69 -14.23
CA LEU A 51 -3.98 4.66 -12.86
C LEU A 51 -4.30 6.01 -12.20
N LYS A 52 -5.07 5.99 -11.11
CA LYS A 52 -5.46 7.20 -10.37
C LYS A 52 -5.03 7.09 -8.91
N ALA A 53 -4.62 8.21 -8.34
CA ALA A 53 -4.44 8.30 -6.89
C ALA A 53 -5.80 8.25 -6.20
N VAL A 54 -5.90 7.47 -5.12
CA VAL A 54 -7.05 7.49 -4.22
C VAL A 54 -6.63 8.31 -3.00
N ILE A 55 -7.33 9.41 -2.76
CA ILE A 55 -7.05 10.36 -1.68
C ILE A 55 -8.12 10.20 -0.61
N ASP A 56 -7.71 10.12 0.65
CA ASP A 56 -8.63 10.04 1.78
C ASP A 56 -9.52 11.28 1.83
N PRO A 57 -10.84 11.15 2.04
CA PRO A 57 -11.74 12.30 2.12
C PRO A 57 -11.40 13.34 3.19
N LYS A 58 -10.58 12.98 4.21
CA LYS A 58 -10.10 13.91 5.23
C LYS A 58 -8.87 14.72 4.79
N SER A 59 -8.28 14.42 3.64
CA SER A 59 -7.18 15.16 3.04
C SER A 59 -7.70 16.28 2.12
N PRO A 60 -6.94 17.37 1.91
CA PRO A 60 -5.63 17.66 2.51
C PRO A 60 -5.76 18.20 3.94
N TYR A 61 -4.75 17.92 4.76
CA TYR A 61 -4.58 18.57 6.06
C TYR A 61 -3.71 19.83 5.89
N PRO A 62 -4.05 20.96 6.54
CA PRO A 62 -3.12 22.08 6.62
C PRO A 62 -1.87 21.68 7.41
N PHE A 63 -0.73 22.33 7.16
CA PHE A 63 0.54 21.99 7.81
C PHE A 63 0.49 22.11 9.35
N SER A 64 -0.36 23.00 9.88
CA SER A 64 -0.60 23.11 11.33
C SER A 64 -1.28 21.87 11.94
N ALA A 65 -1.93 21.04 11.13
CA ALA A 65 -2.70 19.87 11.57
C ALA A 65 -2.00 18.53 11.33
N VAL A 66 -0.66 18.52 11.26
CA VAL A 66 0.13 17.29 11.04
C VAL A 66 -0.12 16.24 12.12
N LYS A 67 -0.32 16.65 13.37
CA LYS A 67 -0.62 15.72 14.48
C LYS A 67 -1.95 15.01 14.27
N GLU A 68 -2.96 15.72 13.79
CA GLU A 68 -4.28 15.19 13.47
C GLU A 68 -4.22 14.23 12.29
N ALA A 69 -3.41 14.54 11.27
CA ALA A 69 -3.18 13.65 10.13
C ALA A 69 -2.57 12.30 10.56
N PHE A 70 -1.54 12.32 11.42
CA PHE A 70 -0.96 11.09 11.98
C PHE A 70 -1.94 10.32 12.86
N LYS A 71 -2.70 11.01 13.73
CA LYS A 71 -3.75 10.36 14.54
C LYS A 71 -4.78 9.64 13.66
N HIS A 72 -5.19 10.21 12.53
CA HIS A 72 -6.11 9.53 11.59
C HIS A 72 -5.46 8.30 10.96
N LEU A 73 -4.20 8.40 10.51
CA LEU A 73 -3.45 7.28 9.93
C LEU A 73 -3.34 6.10 10.90
N GLU A 74 -3.04 6.38 12.17
CA GLU A 74 -2.90 5.38 13.25
C GLU A 74 -4.20 4.66 13.61
N THR A 75 -5.36 5.17 13.17
CA THR A 75 -6.63 4.43 13.33
C THR A 75 -6.78 3.25 12.38
N GLU A 76 -5.88 3.11 11.39
CA GLU A 76 -5.97 2.11 10.31
C GLU A 76 -7.24 2.22 9.45
N ARG A 77 -7.94 3.37 9.49
CA ARG A 77 -9.17 3.65 8.73
C ARG A 77 -8.96 4.58 7.53
N ALA A 78 -7.73 4.93 7.20
CA ALA A 78 -7.43 5.74 6.03
C ALA A 78 -7.85 5.02 4.73
N LYS A 79 -8.44 5.76 3.79
CA LYS A 79 -8.82 5.27 2.47
C LYS A 79 -7.93 5.89 1.40
N GLY A 80 -6.86 5.17 1.02
CA GLY A 80 -5.88 5.68 0.06
C GLY A 80 -4.76 6.43 0.77
N LYS A 81 -4.45 7.65 0.31
CA LYS A 81 -3.43 8.54 0.89
C LYS A 81 -4.01 9.67 1.73
#